data_AF-A0A077WJJ7-F1
#
_entry.id   AF-A0A077WJJ7-F1
#
_cell.length_a   1.000
_cell.length_b   1.000
_cell.length_c   1.000
_cell.angle_alpha   90.00
_cell.angle_beta   90.00
_cell.angle_gamma   90.00
#
_symmetry.space_group_name_H-M   'P 1'
#
loop_
_entity.id
_entity.type
_entity.pdbx_description
1 polymer ?
#
loop_
_entity_poly.entity_id
_entity_poly.type
_entity_poly.pdbx_seq_one_letter_code
_entity_poly.pdbx_strand_id
1 'polypeptide(L)'
;MAMTGRPWRLAREPLKEWEYLKIQIYGAIPTDRPNMSELTFRMSIQQALQSTFGLAGASIVVDVLHWDEHTSTGYIKILQSELVTVWNALILHHFQMNNKSYAIQVLGSSANLISLMDDSRVQ
;
A
#
# COMPACT_ATOMS: atom_id res chain seq x y z
N MET A 1 -25.40 40.29 21.90
CA MET A 1 -24.48 39.17 22.15
C MET A 1 -25.10 37.92 21.52
N ALA A 2 -24.71 37.57 20.29
CA ALA A 2 -25.35 36.50 19.52
C ALA A 2 -24.33 35.41 19.17
N MET A 3 -24.44 34.25 19.82
CA MET A 3 -23.72 33.05 19.42
C MET A 3 -24.45 32.43 18.24
N THR A 4 -23.93 32.61 17.02
CA THR A 4 -24.46 32.02 15.78
C THR A 4 -23.48 30.97 15.24
N GLY A 5 -23.34 29.85 15.94
CA GLY A 5 -22.69 28.65 15.41
C GLY A 5 -23.74 27.65 14.94
N ARG A 6 -23.74 27.25 13.66
CA ARG A 6 -24.71 26.27 13.14
C ARG A 6 -24.47 24.89 13.78
N PRO A 7 -25.51 24.24 14.35
CA PRO A 7 -25.34 23.06 15.22
C PRO A 7 -24.83 21.78 14.52
N TRP A 8 -24.78 21.76 13.18
CA TRP A 8 -24.30 20.62 12.39
C TRP A 8 -22.85 20.77 11.88
N ARG A 9 -22.17 21.89 12.14
CA ARG A 9 -20.73 22.01 11.87
C ARG A 9 -19.94 21.44 13.03
N LEU A 10 -19.82 20.12 13.06
CA LEU A 10 -18.77 19.48 13.84
C LEU A 10 -17.46 19.66 13.07
N ALA A 11 -16.61 20.57 13.54
CA ALA A 11 -15.21 20.58 13.14
C ALA A 11 -14.61 19.27 13.66
N ARG A 12 -14.58 18.24 12.80
CA ARG A 12 -13.94 16.98 13.14
C ARG A 12 -12.44 17.24 13.12
N GLU A 13 -11.75 16.95 14.23
CA GLU A 13 -10.30 16.79 14.20
C GLU A 13 -9.97 15.79 13.07
N PRO A 14 -8.93 16.01 12.27
CA PRO A 14 -8.56 15.05 11.26
C PRO A 14 -8.29 13.72 11.95
N LEU A 15 -9.10 12.71 11.62
CA LEU A 15 -8.81 11.31 11.95
C LEU A 15 -7.37 11.03 11.49
N LYS A 16 -6.61 10.19 12.21
CA LYS A 16 -5.27 9.74 11.75
C LYS A 16 -5.32 9.53 10.24
N GLU A 17 -4.58 10.35 9.50
CA GLU A 17 -4.74 10.37 8.06
C GLU A 17 -4.13 9.07 7.53
N TRP A 18 -4.97 8.23 6.94
CA TRP A 18 -4.56 6.95 6.37
C TRP A 18 -4.41 7.13 4.87
N GLU A 19 -3.39 6.49 4.31
CA GLU A 19 -3.24 6.35 2.87
C GLU A 19 -3.41 4.87 2.49
N TYR A 20 -4.14 4.64 1.40
CA TYR A 20 -4.33 3.33 0.82
C TYR A 20 -3.53 3.22 -0.46
N LEU A 21 -2.83 2.10 -0.65
CA LEU A 21 -2.06 1.83 -1.87
C LEU A 21 -2.59 0.57 -2.55
N LYS A 22 -2.79 0.68 -3.87
CA LYS A 22 -3.01 -0.47 -4.75
C LYS A 22 -1.66 -0.86 -5.31
N ILE A 23 -1.24 -2.09 -5.09
CA ILE A 23 0.08 -2.60 -5.51
C ILE A 23 -0.06 -3.86 -6.33
N GLN A 24 0.83 -4.05 -7.30
CA GLN A 24 0.90 -5.24 -8.13
C GLN A 24 2.32 -5.77 -8.18
N ILE A 25 2.46 -7.09 -8.13
CA ILE A 25 3.75 -7.75 -8.33
C ILE A 25 3.85 -8.26 -9.77
N TYR A 26 4.98 -7.99 -10.40
CA TYR A 26 5.25 -8.40 -11.77
C TYR A 26 6.68 -8.92 -11.91
N GLY A 27 6.86 -9.90 -12.80
CA GLY A 27 8.18 -10.41 -13.16
C GLY A 27 8.83 -9.62 -14.29
N ALA A 28 9.96 -10.13 -14.81
CA ALA A 28 10.63 -9.54 -15.97
C ALA A 28 9.72 -9.48 -17.22
N ILE A 29 8.76 -10.40 -17.32
CA ILE A 29 7.75 -10.41 -18.38
C ILE A 29 6.43 -9.90 -17.77
N PRO A 30 5.70 -8.98 -18.42
CA PRO A 30 4.47 -8.40 -17.88
C PRO A 30 3.34 -9.38 -17.59
N THR A 31 3.37 -10.60 -18.13
CA THR A 31 2.42 -11.68 -17.86
C THR A 31 2.90 -12.64 -16.78
N ASP A 32 4.16 -12.53 -16.35
CA ASP A 32 4.74 -13.39 -15.32
C ASP A 32 4.26 -12.91 -13.95
N ARG A 33 3.62 -13.82 -13.22
CA ARG A 33 3.00 -13.57 -11.93
C ARG A 33 3.53 -14.61 -10.95
N PRO A 34 4.00 -14.20 -9.77
CA PRO A 34 4.45 -15.16 -8.78
C PRO A 34 3.23 -15.92 -8.23
N ASN A 35 3.40 -17.22 -8.03
CA ASN A 35 2.45 -18.00 -7.23
C ASN A 35 2.74 -17.71 -5.75
N MET A 36 2.13 -16.65 -5.23
CA MET A 36 2.44 -16.09 -3.91
C MET A 36 1.18 -16.03 -3.05
N SER A 37 1.25 -16.63 -1.86
CA SER A 37 0.18 -16.51 -0.85
C SER A 37 0.15 -15.11 -0.21
N GLU A 38 -0.99 -14.74 0.38
CA GLU A 38 -1.11 -13.48 1.14
C GLU A 38 -0.04 -13.37 2.26
N LEU A 39 0.28 -14.47 2.93
CA LEU A 39 1.31 -14.49 3.97
C LEU A 39 2.69 -14.12 3.41
N THR A 40 3.05 -14.72 2.28
CA THR A 40 4.33 -14.45 1.60
C THR A 40 4.39 -13.01 1.13
N PHE A 41 3.27 -12.47 0.64
CA PHE A 41 3.14 -11.06 0.28
C PHE A 41 3.35 -10.13 1.47
N ARG A 42 2.68 -10.37 2.60
CA ARG A 42 2.88 -9.63 3.86
C ARG A 42 4.35 -9.66 4.28
N MET A 43 4.99 -10.83 4.21
CA MET A 43 6.42 -10.98 4.52
C MET A 43 7.30 -10.17 3.56
N SER A 44 7.01 -10.15 2.26
CA SER A 44 7.81 -9.36 1.30
C SER A 44 7.76 -7.86 1.58
N ILE A 45 6.60 -7.33 2.00
CA ILE A 45 6.47 -5.91 2.39
C ILE A 45 7.35 -5.63 3.61
N GLN A 46 7.27 -6.50 4.63
CA GLN A 46 8.07 -6.36 5.84
C GLN A 46 9.57 -6.47 5.55
N GLN A 47 9.97 -7.39 4.68
CA GLN A 47 11.35 -7.52 4.22
C GLN A 47 11.82 -6.28 3.47
N ALA A 48 10.99 -5.71 2.58
CA ALA A 48 11.29 -4.46 1.87
C ALA A 48 11.57 -3.29 2.81
N LEU A 49 10.70 -3.13 3.82
CA LEU A 49 10.85 -2.07 4.83
C LEU A 49 12.10 -2.26 5.67
N GLN A 50 12.34 -3.48 6.13
CA GLN A 50 13.51 -3.81 6.94
C GLN A 50 14.82 -3.69 6.15
N SER A 51 14.85 -4.13 4.89
CA SER A 51 16.06 -4.06 4.07
C SER A 51 16.43 -2.63 3.70
N THR A 52 15.42 -1.76 3.52
CA THR A 52 15.64 -0.38 3.06
C THR A 52 15.90 0.58 4.20
N PHE A 53 15.19 0.45 5.32
CA PHE A 53 15.21 1.39 6.44
C PHE A 53 15.59 0.75 7.78
N GLY A 54 16.02 -0.51 7.78
CA GLY A 54 16.45 -1.22 8.99
C GLY A 54 15.32 -1.42 9.99
N LEU A 55 15.66 -1.37 11.29
CA LEU A 55 14.70 -1.57 12.37
C LEU A 55 13.60 -0.49 12.40
N ALA A 56 13.93 0.73 11.99
CA ALA A 56 12.95 1.82 11.88
C ALA A 56 11.87 1.47 10.83
N GLY A 57 12.28 0.99 9.66
CA GLY A 57 11.35 0.51 8.64
C GLY A 57 10.51 -0.68 9.11
N ALA A 58 11.14 -1.66 9.77
CA ALA A 58 10.46 -2.84 10.28
C ALA A 58 9.41 -2.53 11.37
N SER A 59 9.48 -1.34 12.00
CA SER A 59 8.49 -0.90 12.98
C SER A 59 7.25 -0.25 12.35
N ILE A 60 7.27 0.04 11.04
CA ILE A 60 6.15 0.65 10.33
C ILE A 60 5.00 -0.35 10.23
N VAL A 61 3.85 0.07 10.73
CA VAL A 61 2.61 -0.72 10.67
C VAL A 61 2.03 -0.62 9.27
N VAL A 62 1.97 -1.76 8.57
CA VAL A 62 1.32 -1.91 7.27
C VAL A 62 0.25 -2.98 7.36
N ASP A 63 -0.99 -2.58 7.15
CA ASP A 63 -2.11 -3.50 7.11
C ASP A 63 -2.37 -3.93 5.67
N VAL A 64 -2.23 -5.22 5.37
CA VAL A 64 -2.71 -5.80 4.10
C VAL A 64 -4.22 -6.03 4.24
N LEU A 65 -5.00 -5.35 3.39
CA LEU A 65 -6.46 -5.41 3.38
C LEU A 65 -6.98 -6.53 2.49
N HIS A 66 -6.31 -6.75 1.37
CA HIS A 66 -6.68 -7.75 0.38
C HIS A 66 -5.47 -8.12 -0.47
N TRP A 67 -5.42 -9.38 -0.88
CA TRP A 67 -4.47 -9.91 -1.84
C TRP A 67 -5.21 -10.85 -2.80
N ASP A 68 -5.06 -10.61 -4.10
CA ASP A 68 -5.56 -11.46 -5.17
C ASP A 68 -4.38 -12.19 -5.81
N GLU A 69 -4.28 -13.49 -5.55
CA GLU A 69 -3.23 -14.37 -6.07
C GLU A 69 -3.26 -14.49 -7.60
N HIS A 70 -4.43 -14.36 -8.22
CA HIS A 70 -4.59 -14.50 -9.67
C HIS A 70 -4.04 -13.30 -10.43
N THR A 71 -4.30 -12.09 -9.93
CA THR A 71 -3.79 -10.85 -10.57
C THR A 71 -2.47 -10.37 -9.96
N SER A 72 -2.04 -11.01 -8.86
CA SER A 72 -0.94 -10.56 -7.99
C SER A 72 -1.10 -9.10 -7.57
N THR A 73 -2.35 -8.70 -7.25
CA THR A 73 -2.71 -7.35 -6.84
C THR A 73 -3.09 -7.34 -5.38
N GLY A 74 -2.55 -6.38 -4.63
CA GLY A 74 -2.84 -6.20 -3.22
C GLY A 74 -3.27 -4.78 -2.89
N TYR A 75 -3.97 -4.66 -1.78
CA TYR A 75 -4.36 -3.39 -1.19
C TYR A 75 -3.78 -3.31 0.20
N ILE A 76 -3.07 -2.22 0.47
CA ILE A 76 -2.47 -1.97 1.78
C ILE A 76 -2.93 -0.64 2.33
N LYS A 77 -2.96 -0.56 3.66
CA LYS A 77 -3.29 0.64 4.43
C LYS A 77 -2.11 1.00 5.32
N ILE A 78 -1.75 2.27 5.28
CA ILE A 78 -0.62 2.82 6.04
C ILE A 78 -0.98 4.20 6.59
N LEU A 79 -0.24 4.66 7.60
CA LEU A 79 -0.33 6.05 8.01
C LEU A 79 0.20 6.95 6.89
N GLN A 80 -0.47 8.07 6.64
CA GLN A 80 -0.08 9.02 5.60
C GLN A 80 1.33 9.58 5.84
N SER A 81 1.75 9.71 7.11
CA SER A 81 3.12 10.10 7.47
C SER A 81 4.19 9.12 6.96
N GLU A 82 3.84 7.84 6.80
CA GLU A 82 4.75 6.77 6.37
C GLU A 82 4.68 6.51 4.86
N LEU A 83 3.82 7.22 4.13
CA LEU A 83 3.58 6.99 2.71
C LEU A 83 4.88 6.99 1.89
N VAL A 84 5.69 8.02 2.05
CA VAL A 84 6.94 8.17 1.28
C VAL A 84 7.92 7.06 1.62
N THR A 85 8.04 6.70 2.90
CA THR A 85 8.92 5.63 3.38
C THR A 85 8.49 4.28 2.80
N VAL A 86 7.21 3.93 2.92
CA VAL A 86 6.67 2.67 2.42
C VAL A 86 6.79 2.60 0.90
N TRP A 87 6.41 3.66 0.17
CA TRP A 87 6.49 3.68 -1.28
C TRP A 87 7.93 3.43 -1.75
N ASN A 88 8.91 4.13 -1.18
CA ASN A 88 10.31 3.97 -1.52
C ASN A 88 10.84 2.57 -1.23
N ALA A 89 10.46 1.98 -0.09
CA ALA A 89 10.82 0.59 0.22
C ALA A 89 10.28 -0.39 -0.83
N LEU A 90 9.02 -0.23 -1.23
CA LEU A 90 8.37 -1.14 -2.18
C LEU A 90 9.00 -1.07 -3.58
N ILE A 91 9.22 0.14 -4.13
CA ILE A 91 9.77 0.28 -5.49
C ILE A 91 11.23 -0.17 -5.60
N LEU A 92 12.00 -0.07 -4.52
CA LEU A 92 13.39 -0.52 -4.48
C LEU A 92 13.49 -2.02 -4.24
N HIS A 93 12.46 -2.63 -3.66
CA HIS A 93 12.48 -4.05 -3.31
C HIS A 93 12.27 -4.93 -4.54
N HIS A 94 13.25 -5.82 -4.72
CA HIS A 94 13.24 -6.89 -5.70
C HIS A 94 13.52 -8.19 -4.97
N PHE A 95 12.78 -9.23 -5.31
CA PHE A 95 12.92 -10.53 -4.68
C PHE A 95 12.89 -11.65 -5.72
N GLN A 96 13.48 -12.78 -5.37
CA GLN A 96 13.55 -13.94 -6.24
C GLN A 96 12.64 -15.05 -5.73
N MET A 97 11.88 -15.67 -6.64
CA MET A 97 11.05 -16.83 -6.36
C MET A 97 11.09 -17.77 -7.57
N ASN A 98 11.34 -19.06 -7.35
CA ASN A 98 11.45 -20.06 -8.42
C ASN A 98 12.41 -19.66 -9.55
N ASN A 99 13.59 -19.14 -9.18
CA ASN A 99 14.64 -18.69 -10.11
C ASN A 99 14.23 -17.54 -11.05
N LYS A 100 13.18 -16.79 -10.68
CA LYS A 100 12.69 -15.60 -11.38
C LYS A 100 12.73 -14.40 -10.44
N SER A 101 12.99 -13.22 -11.00
CA SER A 101 13.00 -11.95 -10.26
C SER A 101 11.66 -11.24 -10.41
N TYR A 102 11.16 -10.72 -9.30
CA TYR A 102 9.90 -9.97 -9.23
C TYR A 102 10.13 -8.60 -8.58
N ALA A 103 9.33 -7.63 -9.00
CA ALA A 103 9.32 -6.27 -8.49
C ALA A 103 7.90 -5.87 -8.07
N ILE A 104 7.82 -4.90 -7.16
CA ILE A 104 6.55 -4.34 -6.68
C ILE A 104 6.30 -3.02 -7.41
N GLN A 105 5.13 -2.89 -8.03
CA GLN A 105 4.62 -1.66 -8.62
C GLN A 105 3.49 -1.08 -7.78
N VAL A 106 3.52 0.23 -7.56
CA VAL A 106 2.37 0.97 -7.04
C VAL A 106 1.49 1.41 -8.20
N LEU A 107 0.25 0.91 -8.23
CA LEU A 107 -0.75 1.24 -9.24
C LEU A 107 -1.59 2.46 -8.88
N GLY A 108 -1.66 2.85 -7.61
CA GLY A 108 -2.40 4.04 -7.21
C GLY A 108 -2.35 4.26 -5.72
N SER A 109 -2.63 5.50 -5.31
CA SER A 109 -2.80 5.90 -3.92
C SER A 109 -4.07 6.72 -3.75
N SER A 110 -4.71 6.60 -2.60
CA SER A 110 -5.81 7.48 -2.21
C SER A 110 -5.97 7.48 -0.70
N ALA A 111 -6.40 8.61 -0.13
CA ALA A 111 -6.84 8.70 1.26
C ALA A 111 -8.17 7.96 1.51
N ASN A 112 -8.90 7.56 0.45
CA ASN A 112 -10.19 6.87 0.55
C ASN A 112 -10.17 5.57 -0.26
N LEU A 113 -10.45 4.45 0.41
CA LEU A 113 -10.48 3.13 -0.23
C LEU A 113 -11.48 3.06 -1.41
N ILE A 114 -12.65 3.70 -1.29
CA ILE A 114 -13.66 3.73 -2.36
C ILE A 114 -13.09 4.37 -3.63
N SER A 115 -12.38 5.48 -3.50
CA SER A 115 -11.76 6.18 -4.64
C SER A 115 -10.58 5.41 -5.23
N LEU A 116 -9.91 4.57 -4.45
CA LEU A 116 -8.83 3.72 -4.93
C LEU A 116 -9.34 2.50 -5.71
N MET A 117 -10.53 2.00 -5.33
CA MET A 117 -11.18 0.87 -5.98
C MET A 117 -11.85 1.27 -7.29
N ASP A 118 -12.33 2.51 -7.37
CA ASP A 118 -12.78 3.10 -8.63
C ASP A 118 -11.57 3.22 -9.57
N ASP A 119 -11.67 2.61 -10.75
CA ASP A 119 -10.50 2.38 -11.62
C ASP A 119 -10.03 3.68 -12.26
N SER A 120 -9.21 4.43 -11.52
CA SER A 120 -8.62 5.69 -11.95
C SER A 120 -7.67 5.57 -13.16
N ARG A 121 -7.44 4.34 -13.67
CA ARG A 121 -6.58 4.08 -14.84
C ARG A 121 -7.36 3.74 -16.12
N VAL A 122 -8.71 3.71 -16.08
CA VAL A 122 -9.58 3.38 -17.24
C VAL A 122 -10.47 4.55 -17.67
N GLN A 123 -10.15 5.78 -17.26
CA GLN A 123 -10.75 7.00 -17.85
C GLN A 123 -9.88 7.60 -18.94
#